data_AF-A0A6M5YHQ9-F1
#
_entry.id   AF-A0A6M5YHQ9-F1
#
_cell.length_a   1.000
_cell.length_b   1.000
_cell.length_c   1.000
_cell.angle_alpha   90.00
_cell.angle_beta   90.00
_cell.angle_gamma   90.00
#
_symmetry.space_group_name_H-M   'P 1'
#
loop_
_entity.id
_entity.type
_entity.pdbx_description
1 polymer ?
#
loop_
_entity_poly.entity_id
_entity_poly.type
_entity_poly.pdbx_seq_one_letter_code
_entity_poly.pdbx_strand_id
1 'polypeptide(L)'
;MCLKLAVWMGLGLYALLSATDWMMTHALLKLHPDAVEANPIAAACLDLHGWDGLALFKVGGVLMFLGAVFLLVRRRPAVAAGVVAIGCSVLLSVTVYTHSLILQAHREAAEEDVAWPKAKVVARNGIEGAAPERCWFAGDEPPPVQRVVVVRPRLVLRKPHPSQPHLPQQ
;
A
#
# COMPACT_ATOMS: atom_id res chain seq x y z
N MET A 1 18.51 12.69 -34.36
CA MET A 1 17.41 13.41 -33.69
C MET A 1 16.46 12.49 -32.91
N CYS A 2 16.15 11.30 -33.42
CA CYS A 2 15.19 10.38 -32.78
C CYS A 2 15.49 10.02 -31.32
N LEU A 3 16.77 9.83 -30.96
CA LEU A 3 17.13 9.42 -29.60
C LEU A 3 16.82 10.49 -28.53
N LYS A 4 16.99 11.76 -28.86
CA LYS A 4 16.68 12.86 -27.93
C LYS A 4 15.18 12.95 -27.70
N LEU A 5 14.38 12.84 -28.77
CA LEU A 5 12.91 12.77 -28.70
C LEU A 5 12.46 11.57 -27.86
N ALA A 6 13.03 10.38 -28.06
CA ALA A 6 12.71 9.21 -27.26
C ALA A 6 12.99 9.42 -25.76
N VAL A 7 14.13 10.06 -25.42
CA VAL A 7 14.43 10.42 -24.02
C VAL A 7 13.41 11.42 -23.47
N TRP A 8 13.05 12.46 -24.22
CA TRP A 8 12.04 13.43 -23.78
C TRP A 8 10.66 12.82 -23.58
N MET A 9 10.22 11.95 -24.50
CA MET A 9 8.97 11.20 -24.34
C MET A 9 9.03 10.29 -23.10
N GLY A 10 10.15 9.59 -22.90
CA GLY A 10 10.36 8.75 -21.73
C GLY A 10 10.38 9.53 -20.42
N LEU A 11 10.96 10.74 -20.40
CA LEU A 11 10.91 11.64 -19.24
C LEU A 11 9.48 12.12 -18.95
N GLY A 12 8.72 12.45 -19.99
CA GLY A 12 7.29 12.78 -19.86
C GLY A 12 6.49 11.62 -19.28
N LEU A 13 6.72 10.39 -19.79
CA LEU A 13 6.10 9.18 -19.27
C LEU A 13 6.52 8.90 -17.81
N TYR A 14 7.80 9.07 -17.46
CA TYR A 14 8.29 8.92 -16.09
C TYR A 14 7.61 9.89 -15.14
N ALA A 15 7.50 11.17 -15.52
CA ALA A 15 6.83 12.18 -14.73
C ALA A 15 5.33 11.85 -14.52
N LEU A 16 4.66 11.40 -15.58
CA LEU A 16 3.26 10.96 -15.50
C LEU A 16 3.09 9.75 -14.57
N LEU A 17 3.93 8.72 -14.71
CA LEU A 17 3.92 7.53 -13.85
C LEU A 17 4.19 7.90 -12.39
N SER A 18 5.14 8.81 -12.14
CA SER A 18 5.44 9.26 -10.78
C SER A 18 4.29 10.06 -10.16
N ALA A 19 3.54 10.82 -10.95
CA ALA A 19 2.35 11.53 -10.48
C ALA A 19 1.22 10.54 -10.12
N THR A 20 1.00 9.54 -10.97
CA THR A 20 0.06 8.45 -10.69
C THR A 20 0.43 7.69 -9.42
N ASP A 21 1.71 7.35 -9.25
CA ASP A 21 2.21 6.69 -8.05
C ASP A 21 1.98 7.54 -6.79
N TRP A 22 2.19 8.86 -6.85
CA TRP A 22 1.83 9.77 -5.75
C TRP A 22 0.32 9.78 -5.45
N MET A 23 -0.52 9.88 -6.49
CA MET A 23 -1.98 9.85 -6.31
C MET A 23 -2.45 8.53 -5.68
N MET A 24 -1.88 7.40 -6.10
CA MET A 24 -2.20 6.08 -5.54
C MET A 24 -1.78 5.97 -4.08
N THR A 25 -0.54 6.36 -3.73
CA THR A 25 -0.09 6.39 -2.32
C THR A 25 -1.02 7.27 -1.48
N HIS A 26 -1.40 8.44 -1.98
CA HIS A 26 -2.29 9.35 -1.27
C HIS A 26 -3.70 8.77 -1.10
N ALA A 27 -4.24 8.08 -2.10
CA ALA A 27 -5.52 7.38 -1.98
C ALA A 27 -5.46 6.23 -0.95
N LEU A 28 -4.37 5.45 -0.97
CA LEU A 28 -4.16 4.31 -0.05
C LEU A 28 -4.09 4.75 1.41
N LEU A 29 -3.28 5.77 1.70
CA LEU A 29 -3.14 6.29 3.07
C LEU A 29 -4.43 6.99 3.56
N LYS A 30 -5.23 7.59 2.67
CA LYS A 30 -6.55 8.11 3.04
C LYS A 30 -7.55 7.01 3.37
N LEU A 31 -7.45 5.86 2.71
CA LEU A 31 -8.36 4.73 2.92
C LEU A 31 -7.98 3.94 4.19
N HIS A 32 -6.69 3.89 4.54
CA HIS A 32 -6.17 3.16 5.68
C HIS A 32 -5.25 4.04 6.55
N PRO A 33 -5.79 4.76 7.56
CA PRO A 33 -4.98 5.61 8.44
C PRO A 33 -3.97 4.82 9.29
N ASP A 34 -4.21 3.53 9.49
CA ASP A 34 -3.30 2.62 10.20
C ASP A 34 -2.27 1.93 9.28
N ALA A 35 -2.25 2.28 7.98
CA ALA A 35 -1.25 1.74 7.05
C ALA A 35 0.13 2.29 7.39
N VAL A 36 1.06 1.39 7.72
CA VAL A 36 2.45 1.75 8.00
C VAL A 36 3.21 1.81 6.68
N GLU A 37 3.83 2.95 6.40
CA GLU A 37 4.71 3.13 5.24
C GLU A 37 5.92 2.20 5.35
N ALA A 38 6.11 1.32 4.37
CA ALA A 38 7.18 0.32 4.41
C ALA A 38 8.58 0.92 4.22
N ASN A 39 8.67 2.11 3.62
CA ASN A 39 9.92 2.83 3.44
C ASN A 39 10.24 3.64 4.72
N PRO A 40 11.29 3.29 5.49
CA PRO A 40 11.58 3.94 6.78
C PRO A 40 11.92 5.43 6.64
N ILE A 41 12.47 5.85 5.50
CA ILE A 41 12.76 7.26 5.24
C ILE A 41 11.45 8.02 4.96
N ALA A 42 10.56 7.43 4.16
CA ALA A 42 9.26 8.02 3.87
C ALA A 42 8.40 8.09 5.14
N ALA A 43 8.45 7.06 5.99
CA ALA A 43 7.81 7.05 7.31
C ALA A 43 8.34 8.19 8.19
N ALA A 44 9.67 8.35 8.31
CA ALA A 44 10.25 9.45 9.07
C ALA A 44 9.86 10.84 8.51
N CYS A 45 9.78 10.99 7.19
CA CYS A 45 9.30 12.23 6.56
C CYS A 45 7.83 12.50 6.90
N LEU A 46 6.98 11.46 6.87
CA LEU A 46 5.56 11.54 7.20
C LEU A 46 5.35 11.89 8.68
N ASP A 47 6.12 11.30 9.58
CA ASP A 47 6.05 11.56 11.03
C ASP A 47 6.48 12.99 11.38
N LEU A 48 7.51 13.51 10.72
CA LEU A 48 8.09 14.83 11.02
C LEU A 48 7.36 15.98 10.33
N HIS A 49 6.91 15.79 9.10
CA HIS A 49 6.41 16.86 8.22
C HIS A 49 5.04 16.56 7.62
N GLY A 50 4.42 15.44 7.98
CA GLY A 50 3.13 15.02 7.43
C GLY A 50 3.17 14.82 5.92
N TRP A 51 2.05 15.14 5.30
CA TRP A 51 1.82 14.95 3.87
C TRP A 51 2.72 15.81 2.98
N ASP A 52 3.03 17.03 3.43
CA ASP A 52 3.85 17.96 2.67
C ASP A 52 5.30 17.47 2.57
N GLY A 53 5.83 16.87 3.65
CA GLY A 53 7.15 16.25 3.64
C GLY A 53 7.23 15.04 2.70
N LEU A 54 6.20 14.21 2.68
CA LEU A 54 6.13 13.07 1.78
C LEU A 54 6.06 13.52 0.31
N ALA A 55 5.26 14.54 0.02
CA ALA A 55 5.18 15.14 -1.30
C ALA A 55 6.54 15.72 -1.74
N LEU A 56 7.22 16.46 -0.85
CA LEU A 56 8.54 17.03 -1.12
C LEU A 56 9.60 15.94 -1.37
N PHE A 57 9.61 14.88 -0.57
CA PHE A 57 10.51 13.73 -0.77
C PHE A 57 10.33 13.11 -2.16
N LYS A 58 9.07 12.92 -2.59
CA LYS A 58 8.75 12.32 -3.88
C LYS A 58 9.13 13.24 -5.05
N VAL A 59 8.82 14.53 -4.95
CA VAL A 59 9.23 15.55 -5.93
C VAL A 59 10.75 15.64 -6.02
N GLY A 60 11.45 15.60 -4.88
CA GLY A 60 12.91 15.59 -4.82
C GLY A 60 13.52 14.40 -5.57
N GLY A 61 12.94 13.21 -5.42
CA GLY A 61 13.34 12.01 -6.17
C GLY A 61 13.18 12.19 -7.70
N VAL A 62 12.03 12.73 -8.13
CA VAL A 62 11.76 13.01 -9.56
C VAL A 62 12.74 14.03 -10.12
N LEU A 63 12.98 15.13 -9.39
CA LEU A 63 13.93 16.17 -9.80
C LEU A 63 15.37 15.63 -9.86
N MET A 64 15.76 14.79 -8.91
CA MET A 64 17.08 14.13 -8.92
C MET A 64 17.23 13.23 -10.15
N PHE A 65 16.21 12.40 -10.45
CA PHE A 65 16.21 11.54 -11.63
C PHE A 65 16.26 12.36 -12.93
N LEU A 66 15.43 13.39 -13.06
CA LEU A 66 15.43 14.32 -14.20
C LEU A 66 16.78 14.99 -14.38
N GLY A 67 17.38 15.50 -13.30
CA GLY A 67 18.70 16.12 -13.31
C GLY A 67 19.79 15.15 -13.75
N ALA A 68 19.79 13.92 -13.23
CA ALA A 68 20.71 12.88 -13.64
C ALA A 68 20.56 12.56 -15.15
N VAL A 69 19.34 12.30 -15.63
CA VAL A 69 19.08 12.04 -17.05
C VAL A 69 19.50 13.22 -17.92
N PHE A 70 19.23 14.45 -17.50
CA PHE A 70 19.63 15.66 -18.24
C PHE A 70 21.15 15.76 -18.39
N LEU A 71 21.91 15.49 -17.32
CA LEU A 71 23.37 15.42 -17.36
C LEU A 71 23.86 14.28 -18.26
N LEU A 72 23.21 13.11 -18.21
CA LEU A 72 23.54 11.97 -19.07
C LEU A 72 23.25 12.25 -20.55
N VAL A 73 22.15 12.93 -20.89
CA VAL A 73 21.81 13.27 -22.29
C VAL A 73 22.91 14.13 -22.93
N ARG A 74 23.55 15.01 -22.15
CA ARG A 74 24.65 15.85 -22.63
C ARG A 74 25.92 15.06 -22.95
N ARG A 75 26.20 13.98 -22.20
CA ARG A 75 27.45 13.21 -22.35
C ARG A 75 27.29 11.92 -23.15
N ARG A 76 26.23 11.15 -22.90
CA ARG A 76 25.97 9.81 -23.45
C ARG A 76 24.46 9.56 -23.62
N PRO A 77 23.85 10.05 -24.72
CA PRO A 77 22.39 9.99 -24.91
C PRO A 77 21.84 8.55 -25.01
N ALA A 78 22.65 7.58 -25.47
CA ALA A 78 22.27 6.17 -25.49
C ALA A 78 22.09 5.58 -24.09
N VAL A 79 22.99 5.92 -23.16
CA VAL A 79 22.87 5.48 -21.76
C VAL A 79 21.68 6.14 -21.10
N ALA A 80 21.45 7.44 -21.38
CA ALA A 80 20.27 8.15 -20.87
C ALA A 80 18.96 7.46 -21.28
N ALA A 81 18.83 7.03 -22.54
CA ALA A 81 17.66 6.30 -23.03
C ALA A 81 17.44 4.98 -22.27
N GLY A 82 18.51 4.21 -22.02
CA GLY A 82 18.44 2.98 -21.22
C GLY A 82 18.01 3.25 -19.78
N VAL A 83 18.57 4.26 -19.12
CA VAL A 83 18.21 4.65 -17.75
C VAL A 83 16.75 5.07 -17.66
N VAL A 84 16.26 5.85 -18.62
CA VAL A 84 14.85 6.26 -18.67
C VAL A 84 13.93 5.07 -18.89
N ALA A 85 14.26 4.16 -19.82
CA ALA A 85 13.47 2.96 -20.05
C ALA A 85 13.37 2.10 -18.78
N ILE A 86 14.50 1.85 -18.10
CA ILE A 86 14.53 1.08 -16.85
C ILE A 86 13.70 1.80 -15.77
N GLY A 87 13.89 3.11 -15.59
CA GLY A 87 13.14 3.90 -14.62
C GLY A 87 11.62 3.83 -14.85
N CYS A 88 11.18 3.97 -16.10
CA CYS A 88 9.77 3.83 -16.48
C CYS A 88 9.24 2.41 -16.24
N SER A 89 10.01 1.38 -16.59
CA SER A 89 9.62 -0.02 -16.34
C SER A 89 9.42 -0.30 -14.85
N VAL A 90 10.34 0.17 -14.00
CA VAL A 90 10.24 0.01 -12.54
C VAL A 90 8.99 0.73 -12.01
N LEU A 91 8.78 2.01 -12.38
CA LEU A 91 7.58 2.74 -11.95
C LEU A 91 6.29 2.09 -12.43
N LEU A 92 6.26 1.59 -13.67
CA LEU A 92 5.11 0.89 -14.21
C LEU A 92 4.81 -0.37 -13.40
N SER A 93 5.83 -1.18 -13.08
CA SER A 93 5.67 -2.37 -12.25
C SER A 93 5.10 -2.05 -10.87
N VAL A 94 5.61 -1.00 -10.20
CA VAL A 94 5.12 -0.56 -8.89
C VAL A 94 3.68 -0.03 -8.99
N THR A 95 3.35 0.73 -10.03
CA THR A 95 2.00 1.25 -10.25
C THR A 95 0.99 0.12 -10.46
N VAL A 96 1.34 -0.86 -11.30
CA VAL A 96 0.50 -2.05 -11.56
C VAL A 96 0.31 -2.88 -10.29
N TYR A 97 1.39 -3.06 -9.51
CA TYR A 97 1.32 -3.77 -8.24
C TYR A 97 0.44 -3.06 -7.21
N THR A 98 0.58 -1.73 -7.08
CA THR A 98 -0.24 -0.93 -6.18
C THR A 98 -1.71 -0.97 -6.58
N HIS A 99 -1.99 -0.92 -7.88
CA HIS A 99 -3.34 -1.09 -8.40
C HIS A 99 -3.95 -2.45 -8.03
N SER A 100 -3.18 -3.53 -8.14
CA SER A 100 -3.69 -4.86 -7.80
C SER A 100 -3.96 -5.02 -6.30
N LEU A 101 -3.14 -4.40 -5.44
CA LEU A 101 -3.37 -4.29 -4.00
C LEU A 101 -4.66 -3.54 -3.68
N ILE A 102 -4.90 -2.38 -4.30
CA ILE A 102 -6.13 -1.60 -4.09
C ILE A 102 -7.36 -2.42 -4.50
N LEU A 103 -7.30 -3.12 -5.65
CA LEU A 103 -8.39 -3.98 -6.10
C LEU A 103 -8.64 -5.17 -5.15
N GLN A 104 -7.59 -5.75 -4.58
CA GLN A 104 -7.72 -6.83 -3.58
C GLN A 104 -8.38 -6.30 -2.31
N ALA A 105 -7.93 -5.15 -1.79
CA ALA A 105 -8.53 -4.52 -0.62
C ALA A 105 -10.02 -4.21 -0.82
N HIS A 106 -10.42 -3.73 -2.00
CA HIS A 106 -11.84 -3.51 -2.32
C HIS A 106 -12.67 -4.80 -2.38
N ARG A 107 -12.09 -5.92 -2.84
CA ARG A 107 -12.78 -7.21 -2.84
C ARG A 107 -12.98 -7.74 -1.42
N GLU A 108 -11.94 -7.69 -0.60
CA GLU A 108 -12.01 -8.12 0.80
C GLU A 108 -13.06 -7.31 1.59
N ALA A 109 -13.10 -5.99 1.41
CA ALA A 109 -14.11 -5.14 2.03
C ALA A 109 -15.54 -5.47 1.56
N ALA A 110 -15.71 -5.79 0.27
CA ALA A 110 -17.02 -6.18 -0.28
C ALA A 110 -17.49 -7.55 0.24
N GLU A 111 -16.58 -8.51 0.43
CA GLU A 111 -16.89 -9.82 1.01
C GLU A 111 -17.26 -9.70 2.49
N GLU A 112 -16.58 -8.84 3.26
CA GLU A 112 -16.90 -8.59 4.67
C GLU A 112 -18.31 -7.99 4.85
N ASP A 113 -18.68 -7.00 4.02
CA ASP A 113 -20.01 -6.40 4.04
C ASP A 113 -21.14 -7.39 3.68
N VAL A 114 -20.84 -8.45 2.90
CA VAL A 114 -21.79 -9.52 2.56
C VAL A 114 -21.84 -10.61 3.64
N ALA A 115 -20.69 -10.97 4.21
CA ALA A 115 -20.56 -12.08 5.16
C ALA A 115 -21.19 -11.77 6.53
N TRP A 116 -21.16 -10.50 6.96
CA TRP A 116 -21.84 -10.09 8.17
C TRP A 116 -22.99 -9.14 7.81
N PRO A 117 -24.27 -9.56 7.87
CA PRO A 117 -25.35 -8.60 7.84
C PRO A 117 -25.11 -7.67 9.02
N LYS A 118 -24.71 -6.41 8.75
CA LYS A 118 -24.63 -5.37 9.77
C LYS A 118 -25.98 -5.41 10.45
N ALA A 119 -26.01 -5.99 11.64
CA ALA A 119 -27.22 -6.11 12.42
C ALA A 119 -27.73 -4.68 12.48
N LYS A 120 -28.81 -4.39 11.75
CA LYS A 120 -29.47 -3.11 11.89
C LYS A 120 -29.72 -3.04 13.38
N VAL A 121 -28.99 -2.16 14.07
CA VAL A 121 -29.39 -1.72 15.39
C VAL A 121 -30.72 -1.05 15.10
N VAL A 122 -31.78 -1.87 15.09
CA VAL A 122 -33.14 -1.40 15.03
C VAL A 122 -33.22 -0.59 16.30
N ALA A 123 -33.08 0.73 16.15
CA ALA A 123 -33.41 1.67 17.18
C ALA A 123 -34.83 1.28 17.60
N ARG A 124 -34.89 0.57 18.73
CA ARG A 124 -36.12 0.02 19.27
C ARG A 124 -36.90 1.22 19.76
N ASN A 125 -37.64 1.85 18.85
CA ASN A 125 -38.57 2.90 19.18
C ASN A 125 -39.58 2.30 20.16
N GLY A 126 -39.47 2.68 21.44
CA GLY A 126 -40.55 2.57 22.40
C GLY A 126 -40.70 1.25 23.15
N ILE A 127 -39.62 0.70 23.72
CA ILE A 127 -39.78 -0.08 24.96
C ILE A 127 -38.85 0.51 26.02
N GLU A 128 -39.36 1.48 26.78
CA GLU A 128 -38.98 1.69 28.18
C GLU A 128 -39.29 0.40 28.95
N GLY A 129 -38.41 -0.58 28.81
CA GLY A 129 -38.46 -1.83 29.53
C GLY A 129 -37.14 -1.93 30.26
N ALA A 130 -37.21 -1.78 31.58
CA ALA A 130 -36.12 -1.89 32.54
C ALA A 130 -34.94 -2.72 32.02
N ALA A 131 -33.78 -2.07 31.94
CA ALA A 131 -32.52 -2.79 31.82
C ALA A 131 -32.48 -3.85 32.94
N PRO A 132 -32.21 -5.13 32.64
CA PRO A 132 -31.94 -6.09 33.69
C PRO A 132 -30.71 -5.57 34.46
N GLU A 133 -30.88 -5.22 35.74
CA GLU A 133 -29.85 -4.72 36.67
C GLU A 133 -28.69 -5.70 36.91
N ARG A 134 -28.58 -6.77 36.13
CA ARG A 134 -27.53 -7.77 36.25
C ARG A 134 -26.92 -8.04 34.89
N CYS A 135 -26.07 -7.12 34.44
CA CYS A 135 -24.93 -7.50 33.63
C CYS A 135 -24.11 -8.49 34.45
N TRP A 136 -24.16 -9.77 34.05
CA TRP A 136 -23.55 -10.93 34.72
C TRP A 136 -22.00 -10.89 34.81
N PHE A 137 -21.37 -9.75 34.52
CA PHE A 137 -19.92 -9.57 34.50
C PHE A 137 -19.41 -8.30 35.20
N ALA A 138 -20.26 -7.57 35.95
CA ALA A 138 -19.78 -6.54 36.88
C ALA A 138 -19.27 -7.20 38.17
N GLY A 139 -18.13 -7.88 38.09
CA GLY A 139 -17.23 -7.93 39.23
C GLY A 139 -16.46 -6.62 39.25
N ASP A 140 -16.38 -5.94 40.40
CA ASP A 140 -15.80 -4.61 40.58
C ASP A 140 -14.26 -4.54 40.39
N GLU A 141 -13.65 -5.55 39.79
CA GLU A 141 -12.26 -5.48 39.37
C GLU A 141 -12.19 -5.31 37.85
N PRO A 142 -11.64 -4.18 37.34
CA PRO A 142 -11.29 -4.10 35.95
C PRO A 142 -10.32 -5.25 35.66
N PRO A 143 -10.59 -6.13 34.67
CA PRO A 143 -9.63 -7.14 34.30
C PRO A 143 -8.32 -6.42 33.97
N PRO A 144 -7.16 -6.95 34.41
CA PRO A 144 -5.88 -6.37 34.04
C PRO A 144 -5.88 -6.21 32.53
N VAL A 145 -5.50 -5.02 32.06
CA VAL A 145 -5.43 -4.67 30.64
C VAL A 145 -4.56 -5.72 29.95
N GLN A 146 -5.18 -6.80 29.49
CA GLN A 146 -4.59 -7.70 28.54
C GLN A 146 -4.51 -6.84 27.30
N ARG A 147 -3.31 -6.31 27.04
CA ARG A 147 -2.95 -5.90 25.69
C ARG A 147 -3.30 -7.10 24.83
N VAL A 148 -4.40 -6.99 24.11
CA VAL A 148 -4.68 -7.86 22.99
C VAL A 148 -3.57 -7.51 22.02
N VAL A 149 -2.45 -8.22 22.16
CA VAL A 149 -1.46 -8.33 21.11
C VAL A 149 -2.25 -9.02 20.02
N VAL A 150 -2.79 -8.23 19.09
CA VAL A 150 -3.29 -8.73 17.82
C VAL A 150 -2.05 -9.32 17.15
N VAL A 151 -1.78 -10.58 17.46
CA VAL A 151 -0.83 -11.39 16.72
C VAL A 151 -1.50 -11.56 15.38
N ARG A 152 -1.27 -10.61 14.46
CA ARG A 152 -1.62 -10.78 13.06
C ARG A 152 -1.04 -12.14 12.67
N PRO A 153 -1.84 -13.09 12.17
CA PRO A 153 -1.31 -14.37 11.74
C PRO A 153 -0.21 -14.07 10.73
N ARG A 154 1.03 -14.34 11.14
CA ARG A 154 2.18 -14.25 10.27
C ARG A 154 1.80 -15.13 9.08
N LEU A 155 1.66 -14.54 7.90
CA LEU A 155 1.48 -15.27 6.65
C LEU A 155 2.70 -16.18 6.53
N VAL A 156 2.58 -17.40 7.08
CA VAL A 156 3.57 -18.45 6.91
C VAL A 156 3.41 -18.80 5.45
N LEU A 157 4.27 -18.21 4.62
CA LEU A 157 4.47 -18.61 3.23
C LEU A 157 4.74 -20.11 3.27
N ARG A 158 3.69 -20.89 3.02
CA ARG A 158 3.72 -22.35 3.03
C ARG A 158 4.66 -22.74 1.90
N LYS A 159 5.90 -23.11 2.25
CA LYS A 159 6.86 -23.64 1.29
C LYS A 159 6.16 -24.78 0.52
N PRO A 160 6.13 -24.76 -0.81
CA PRO A 160 5.54 -25.84 -1.58
C PRO A 160 6.23 -27.15 -1.18
N HIS A 161 5.40 -28.13 -0.83
CA HIS A 161 5.84 -29.45 -0.39
C HIS A 161 6.62 -30.10 -1.55
N PRO A 162 7.89 -30.51 -1.36
CA PRO A 162 8.61 -31.22 -2.41
C PRO A 162 7.87 -32.51 -2.72
N SER A 163 7.48 -32.65 -3.99
CA SER A 163 6.86 -33.84 -4.57
C SER A 163 7.64 -35.08 -4.16
N GLN A 164 7.01 -36.01 -3.45
CA GLN A 164 7.66 -37.28 -3.15
C GLN A 164 7.92 -38.06 -4.45
N PRO A 165 9.12 -38.65 -4.62
CA PRO A 165 9.41 -39.50 -5.75
C PRO A 165 8.60 -40.79 -5.64
N HIS A 166 7.82 -41.08 -6.68
CA HIS A 166 7.15 -42.37 -6.86
C HIS A 166 8.19 -43.50 -6.93
N LEU A 167 8.17 -44.39 -5.94
CA LEU A 167 8.87 -45.67 -6.00
C LEU A 167 8.09 -46.60 -6.95
N PRO A 168 8.76 -47.29 -7.90
CA PRO A 168 8.11 -48.30 -8.74
C PRO A 168 7.70 -49.50 -7.90
N GLN A 169 6.45 -49.91 -8.01
CA GLN A 169 6.00 -51.22 -7.52
C GLN A 169 6.60 -52.30 -8.42
N GLN A 170 7.35 -53.22 -7.80
CA GLN A 170 7.72 -54.51 -8.37
C GLN A 170 6.65 -55.54 -8.05
#